data_AF-X1SUX7-F1
#
_entry.id   AF-X1SUX7-F1
#
_cell.length_a   1.000
_cell.length_b   1.000
_cell.length_c   1.000
_cell.angle_alpha   90.00
_cell.angle_beta   90.00
_cell.angle_gamma   90.00
#
_symmetry.space_group_name_H-M   'P 1'
#
loop_
_entity.id
_entity.type
_entity.pdbx_description
1 polymer ?
#
loop_
_entity_poly.entity_id
_entity_poly.type
_entity_poly.pdbx_seq_one_letter_code
_entity_poly.pdbx_strand_id
1 'polypeptide(L)'
;YDIGLQALSGVMERGHNLLYVCYDNQAYMNCLSTSSLIMTKDGLKKITEIEEGDEIYAFDQKTYQLVLKKCSGVFDNGTKDVYELTTLHHSIKATANHPFLVLERNGRGKENNLVWKTISEMKTGDEVVVLKSLNGGESFKLEFNGVKKGDYKVNRLNEINLPEHSSPDLMKYLGIYVGDGWTRNGKGEVGFALPQDSEARETLVNLHSEIFGGKIRTDELYVYVNSVNLARFIDSLGFGAGAKNKTIPSWVFTLPKKEKENFVQGLM
;
A
#
# COMPACT_ATOMS: atom_id res chain seq x y z
N TYR A 1 -18.88 47.62 27.28
CA TYR A 1 -19.43 46.49 28.03
C TYR A 1 -20.15 45.59 27.06
N ASP A 2 -19.73 44.34 27.09
CA ASP A 2 -19.91 43.30 26.08
C ASP A 2 -21.36 42.86 25.97
N ILE A 3 -21.80 42.68 24.73
CA ILE A 3 -23.12 42.25 24.27
C ILE A 3 -23.00 40.78 23.88
N GLY A 4 -22.52 39.96 24.82
CA GLY A 4 -22.39 38.52 24.66
C GLY A 4 -23.69 37.94 24.09
N LEU A 5 -23.59 37.35 22.89
CA LEU A 5 -24.67 36.58 22.24
C LEU A 5 -26.06 37.26 22.33
N GLN A 6 -26.18 38.49 21.82
CA GLN A 6 -27.37 39.37 21.90
C GLN A 6 -28.77 38.70 21.80
N ALA A 7 -28.93 37.62 21.02
CA ALA A 7 -30.22 36.94 20.87
C ALA A 7 -30.36 35.61 21.64
N LEU A 8 -29.24 34.98 22.05
CA LEU A 8 -29.24 33.64 22.64
C LEU A 8 -29.40 33.66 24.17
N SER A 9 -28.87 34.69 24.84
CA SER A 9 -28.88 34.80 26.31
C SER A 9 -30.30 34.83 26.89
N GLY A 10 -31.17 35.69 26.38
CA GLY A 10 -32.54 35.79 26.91
C GLY A 10 -33.42 34.55 26.60
N VAL A 11 -33.07 33.79 25.58
CA VAL A 11 -33.77 32.55 25.21
C VAL A 11 -33.39 31.40 26.15
N MET A 12 -32.12 31.33 26.59
CA MET A 12 -31.67 30.39 27.62
C MET A 12 -32.23 30.72 29.00
N GLU A 13 -32.32 32.00 29.38
CA GLU A 13 -32.87 32.43 30.68
C GLU A 13 -34.35 32.08 30.87
N ARG A 14 -35.12 31.96 29.78
CA ARG A 14 -36.55 31.62 29.81
C ARG A 14 -36.83 30.11 29.74
N GLY A 15 -35.81 29.26 29.72
CA GLY A 15 -35.96 27.81 29.74
C GLY A 15 -36.69 27.23 28.51
N HIS A 16 -36.63 27.89 27.35
CA HIS A 16 -37.25 27.37 26.13
C HIS A 16 -36.48 26.17 25.58
N ASN A 17 -37.20 25.17 25.07
CA ASN A 17 -36.60 24.07 24.33
C ASN A 17 -36.11 24.55 22.95
N LEU A 18 -34.83 24.38 22.66
CA LEU A 18 -34.20 24.78 21.40
C LEU A 18 -33.67 23.57 20.65
N LEU A 19 -33.94 23.54 19.34
CA LEU A 19 -33.26 22.67 18.39
C LEU A 19 -32.24 23.50 17.61
N TYR A 20 -30.96 23.26 17.88
CA TYR A 20 -29.87 23.86 17.09
C TYR A 20 -29.53 22.95 15.92
N VAL A 21 -29.81 23.39 14.70
CA VAL A 21 -29.45 22.68 13.46
C VAL A 21 -28.23 23.37 12.86
N CYS A 22 -27.07 22.74 13.00
CA CYS A 22 -25.84 23.21 12.38
C CYS A 22 -25.82 22.71 10.92
N TYR A 23 -26.11 23.61 9.98
CA TYR A 23 -26.12 23.27 8.54
C TYR A 23 -24.71 23.15 7.93
N ASP A 24 -23.71 23.79 8.53
CA ASP A 24 -22.31 23.74 8.10
C ASP A 24 -21.43 23.88 9.35
N ASN A 25 -20.80 22.78 9.77
CA ASN A 25 -19.91 22.80 10.92
C ASN A 25 -18.44 22.99 10.56
N GLN A 26 -18.09 23.06 9.26
CA GLN A 26 -16.73 23.01 8.70
C GLN A 26 -15.82 21.86 9.20
N ALA A 27 -16.24 21.07 10.20
CA ALA A 27 -15.47 20.01 10.83
C ALA A 27 -15.35 18.78 9.93
N TYR A 28 -16.26 18.62 8.96
CA TYR A 28 -16.26 17.51 8.00
C TYR A 28 -15.67 17.87 6.64
N MET A 29 -15.10 19.06 6.46
CA MET A 29 -14.61 19.51 5.16
C MET A 29 -13.14 19.18 4.87
N ASN A 30 -12.49 18.36 5.70
CA ASN A 30 -11.07 18.04 5.58
C ASN A 30 -10.87 16.87 4.59
N CYS A 31 -10.89 17.15 3.30
CA CYS A 31 -10.89 16.11 2.27
C CYS A 31 -9.52 15.90 1.64
N LEU A 32 -9.25 14.64 1.29
CA LEU A 32 -8.16 14.26 0.40
C LEU A 32 -8.72 14.04 -1.01
N SER A 33 -7.87 14.19 -2.02
CA SER A 33 -8.25 13.89 -3.41
C SER A 33 -8.53 12.39 -3.60
N THR A 34 -9.41 12.04 -4.54
CA THR A 34 -9.76 10.65 -4.91
C THR A 34 -8.56 9.82 -5.39
N SER A 35 -7.47 10.46 -5.80
CA SER A 35 -6.22 9.79 -6.16
C SER A 35 -5.37 9.36 -4.96
N SER A 36 -5.78 9.68 -3.73
CA SER A 36 -4.98 9.43 -2.53
C SER A 36 -4.94 7.94 -2.20
N LEU A 37 -3.77 7.45 -1.82
CA LEU A 37 -3.56 6.08 -1.35
C LEU A 37 -3.52 6.07 0.18
N ILE A 38 -4.29 5.17 0.78
CA ILE A 38 -4.40 4.99 2.22
C ILE A 38 -3.75 3.67 2.59
N MET A 39 -2.84 3.71 3.57
CA MET A 39 -2.19 2.50 4.08
C MET A 39 -3.13 1.78 5.06
N THR A 40 -3.61 0.62 4.66
CA THR A 40 -4.44 -0.27 5.49
C THR A 40 -3.60 -1.46 5.98
N LYS A 41 -4.17 -2.26 6.89
CA LYS A 41 -3.59 -3.52 7.34
C LYS A 41 -3.30 -4.50 6.20
N ASP A 42 -4.10 -4.47 5.14
CA ASP A 42 -4.00 -5.40 4.00
C ASP A 42 -3.18 -4.82 2.83
N GLY A 43 -2.78 -3.54 2.93
CA GLY A 43 -1.97 -2.87 1.91
C GLY A 43 -2.43 -1.46 1.58
N LEU A 44 -1.85 -0.90 0.52
CA LEU A 44 -2.32 0.37 -0.04
C LEU A 44 -3.67 0.15 -0.74
N LYS A 45 -4.69 0.90 -0.32
CA LYS A 45 -5.98 1.03 -1.02
C LYS A 45 -6.16 2.46 -1.51
N LYS A 46 -6.86 2.68 -2.62
CA LYS A 46 -7.29 4.04 -2.96
C LYS A 46 -8.32 4.51 -1.94
N ILE A 47 -8.37 5.81 -1.67
CA ILE A 47 -9.37 6.38 -0.75
C ILE A 47 -10.80 6.06 -1.19
N THR A 48 -11.03 5.90 -2.49
CA THR A 48 -12.34 5.53 -3.08
C THR A 48 -12.71 4.06 -2.86
N GLU A 49 -11.77 3.23 -2.41
CA GLU A 49 -11.94 1.80 -2.13
C GLU A 49 -11.99 1.51 -0.61
N ILE A 50 -11.87 2.55 0.22
CA ILE A 50 -11.99 2.42 1.68
C ILE A 50 -13.46 2.27 2.04
N GLU A 51 -13.74 1.36 2.97
CA GLU A 51 -15.07 1.10 3.49
C GLU A 51 -15.10 1.24 5.03
N GLU A 52 -16.30 1.43 5.59
CA GLU A 52 -16.47 1.42 7.04
C GLU A 52 -16.03 0.05 7.61
N GLY A 53 -15.23 0.09 8.67
CA GLY A 53 -14.64 -1.10 9.30
C GLY A 53 -13.23 -1.42 8.84
N ASP A 54 -12.75 -0.88 7.72
CA ASP A 54 -11.37 -1.08 7.26
C ASP A 54 -10.37 -0.65 8.35
N GLU A 55 -9.35 -1.48 8.61
CA GLU A 55 -8.29 -1.17 9.56
C GLU A 55 -7.19 -0.35 8.89
N ILE A 56 -7.07 0.93 9.25
CA ILE A 56 -6.10 1.88 8.69
C ILE A 56 -5.00 2.22 9.69
N TYR A 57 -3.79 2.45 9.19
CA TYR A 57 -2.69 2.91 10.05
C TYR A 57 -2.86 4.39 10.40
N ALA A 58 -2.79 4.69 11.69
CA ALA A 58 -2.82 6.05 12.23
C ALA A 58 -1.62 6.28 13.15
N PHE A 59 -1.20 7.53 13.25
CA PHE A 59 -0.15 7.95 14.17
C PHE A 59 -0.75 8.36 15.53
N ASP A 60 -0.31 7.72 16.61
CA ASP A 60 -0.67 8.11 17.96
C ASP A 60 0.33 9.12 18.52
N GLN A 61 -0.11 10.37 18.71
CA GLN A 61 0.72 11.47 19.21
C GLN A 61 1.18 11.30 20.66
N LYS A 62 0.54 10.43 21.45
CA LYS A 62 0.95 10.18 22.85
C LYS A 62 2.12 9.21 22.92
N THR A 63 2.05 8.15 22.13
CA THR A 63 3.03 7.05 22.15
C THR A 63 4.08 7.16 21.06
N TYR A 64 3.87 8.04 20.07
CA TYR A 64 4.68 8.16 18.85
C TYR A 64 4.76 6.85 18.05
N GLN A 65 3.74 6.00 18.18
CA GLN A 65 3.65 4.71 17.50
C GLN A 65 2.57 4.72 16.42
N LEU A 66 2.72 3.81 15.45
CA LEU A 66 1.65 3.48 14.52
C LEU A 66 0.67 2.51 15.19
N VAL A 67 -0.61 2.81 15.05
CA VAL A 67 -1.70 1.99 15.56
C VAL A 67 -2.71 1.75 14.46
N LEU A 68 -3.35 0.57 14.46
CA LEU A 68 -4.49 0.31 13.58
C LEU A 68 -5.75 0.91 14.20
N LYS A 69 -6.52 1.63 13.38
CA LYS A 69 -7.84 2.17 13.73
C LYS A 69 -8.85 1.73 12.69
N LYS A 70 -10.06 1.41 13.14
CA LYS A 70 -11.18 1.13 12.23
C LYS A 70 -11.71 2.42 11.63
N CYS A 71 -11.92 2.41 10.31
CA CYS A 71 -12.66 3.46 9.62
C CYS A 71 -14.10 3.50 10.15
N SER A 72 -14.54 4.64 10.65
CA SER A 72 -15.89 4.83 11.19
C SER A 72 -16.89 5.37 10.16
N GLY A 73 -16.44 5.65 8.93
CA GLY A 73 -17.28 6.22 7.88
C GLY A 73 -16.46 6.88 6.79
N VAL A 74 -17.04 6.92 5.58
CA VAL A 74 -16.47 7.52 4.39
C VAL A 74 -17.43 8.57 3.86
N PHE A 75 -16.92 9.76 3.58
CA PHE A 75 -17.72 10.93 3.23
C PHE A 75 -17.25 11.52 1.91
N ASP A 76 -18.16 11.60 0.94
CA ASP A 76 -17.96 12.35 -0.30
C ASP A 76 -18.52 13.76 -0.13
N ASN A 77 -17.63 14.75 -0.14
CA ASN A 77 -17.98 16.17 -0.02
C ASN A 77 -18.05 16.89 -1.38
N GLY A 78 -18.11 16.13 -2.47
CA GLY A 78 -18.24 16.64 -3.84
C GLY A 78 -16.95 17.24 -4.39
N THR A 79 -17.10 18.07 -5.42
CA THR A 79 -15.97 18.71 -6.11
C THR A 79 -15.57 19.99 -5.38
N LYS A 80 -14.28 20.11 -5.04
CA LYS A 80 -13.68 21.27 -4.40
C LYS A 80 -12.30 21.55 -4.96
N ASP A 81 -11.83 22.78 -4.80
CA ASP A 81 -10.45 23.13 -5.08
C ASP A 81 -9.50 22.36 -4.15
N VAL A 82 -8.43 21.82 -4.73
CA VAL A 82 -7.40 21.08 -4.01
C VAL A 82 -6.04 21.72 -4.21
N TYR A 83 -5.22 21.57 -3.19
CA TYR A 83 -3.85 22.06 -3.12
C TYR A 83 -2.92 20.85 -3.02
N GLU A 84 -1.79 20.93 -3.71
CA GLU A 84 -0.79 19.87 -3.72
C GLU A 84 0.35 20.21 -2.75
N LEU A 85 0.42 19.44 -1.66
CA LEU A 85 1.52 19.48 -0.71
C LEU A 85 2.61 18.54 -1.20
N THR A 86 3.80 19.09 -1.44
CA THR A 86 4.96 18.32 -1.92
C THR A 86 6.12 18.43 -0.94
N THR A 87 6.69 17.28 -0.60
CA THR A 87 7.94 17.11 0.14
C THR A 87 8.99 16.49 -0.79
N LEU A 88 10.22 16.26 -0.30
CA LEU A 88 11.28 15.63 -1.09
C LEU A 88 10.90 14.24 -1.65
N HIS A 89 10.05 13.49 -0.94
CA HIS A 89 9.75 12.09 -1.26
C HIS A 89 8.25 11.78 -1.39
N HIS A 90 7.37 12.75 -1.10
CA HIS A 90 5.92 12.53 -1.07
C HIS A 90 5.17 13.72 -1.64
N SER A 91 4.05 13.44 -2.29
CA SER A 91 3.07 14.42 -2.74
C SER A 91 1.66 13.98 -2.33
N ILE A 92 0.85 14.91 -1.84
CA ILE A 92 -0.55 14.63 -1.49
C ILE A 92 -1.42 15.83 -1.87
N LYS A 93 -2.63 15.55 -2.37
CA LYS A 93 -3.61 16.56 -2.76
C LYS A 93 -4.75 16.57 -1.77
N ALA A 94 -5.03 17.74 -1.19
CA ALA A 94 -6.09 17.90 -0.20
C ALA A 94 -6.74 19.29 -0.29
N THR A 95 -7.89 19.47 0.37
CA THR A 95 -8.55 20.77 0.47
C THR A 95 -7.75 21.74 1.36
N ALA A 96 -7.94 23.06 1.18
CA ALA A 96 -7.19 24.09 1.92
C ALA A 96 -7.21 23.92 3.45
N ASN A 97 -8.34 23.46 3.97
CA ASN A 97 -8.59 23.27 5.40
C ASN A 97 -8.14 21.89 5.93
N HIS A 98 -7.65 20.97 5.07
CA HIS A 98 -7.22 19.66 5.53
C HIS A 98 -5.98 19.81 6.44
N PRO A 99 -6.03 19.31 7.69
CA PRO A 99 -4.94 19.49 8.64
C PRO A 99 -3.84 18.45 8.46
N PHE A 100 -2.59 18.91 8.51
CA PHE A 100 -1.38 18.10 8.56
C PHE A 100 -0.67 18.32 9.89
N LEU A 101 -0.03 17.26 10.39
CA LEU A 101 0.76 17.34 11.60
C LEU A 101 2.14 17.89 11.25
N VAL A 102 2.48 19.05 11.82
CA VAL A 102 3.71 19.80 11.56
C VAL A 102 4.59 19.80 12.80
N LEU A 103 5.89 19.61 12.61
CA LEU A 103 6.90 19.71 13.64
C LEU A 103 7.30 21.18 13.83
N GLU A 104 7.08 21.72 15.02
CA GLU A 104 7.60 23.02 15.44
C GLU A 104 8.82 22.86 16.34
N ARG A 105 9.96 23.34 15.85
CA ARG A 105 11.21 23.30 16.59
C ARG A 105 11.31 24.49 17.54
N ASN A 106 11.40 24.21 18.84
CA ASN A 106 11.50 25.23 19.89
C ASN A 106 12.93 25.73 20.14
N GLY A 107 13.90 25.27 19.35
CA GLY A 107 15.31 25.63 19.47
C GLY A 107 16.15 24.60 20.26
N ARG A 108 17.45 24.86 20.35
CA ARG A 108 18.43 23.89 20.87
C ARG A 108 18.18 23.60 22.35
N GLY A 109 17.99 22.32 22.69
CA GLY A 109 17.79 21.85 24.07
C GLY A 109 16.36 21.96 24.60
N LYS A 110 15.39 22.36 23.76
CA LYS A 110 13.96 22.35 24.10
C LYS A 110 13.26 21.21 23.37
N GLU A 111 12.22 20.67 23.99
CA GLU A 111 11.35 19.69 23.33
C GLU A 111 10.65 20.34 22.13
N ASN A 112 10.57 19.62 21.02
CA ASN A 112 9.81 20.06 19.85
C ASN A 112 8.33 19.75 20.05
N ASN A 113 7.47 20.52 19.42
CA ASN A 113 6.03 20.33 19.47
C ASN A 113 5.50 19.77 18.15
N LEU A 114 4.43 18.99 18.23
CA LEU A 114 3.63 18.62 17.07
C LEU A 114 2.34 19.43 17.09
N VAL A 115 2.08 20.17 16.02
CA VAL A 115 0.91 21.04 15.88
C VAL A 115 0.18 20.72 14.59
N TRP A 116 -1.15 20.77 14.64
CA TRP A 116 -1.97 20.65 13.43
C TRP A 116 -2.02 21.99 12.71
N LYS A 117 -1.68 22.00 11.43
CA LYS A 117 -1.85 23.16 10.54
C LYS A 117 -2.63 22.73 9.31
N THR A 118 -3.61 23.53 8.91
CA THR A 118 -4.30 23.36 7.62
C THR A 118 -3.36 23.71 6.48
N ILE A 119 -3.59 23.18 5.27
CA ILE A 119 -2.80 23.58 4.09
C ILE A 119 -2.73 25.11 3.94
N SER A 120 -3.84 25.82 4.17
CA SER A 120 -3.88 27.28 4.08
C SER A 120 -2.99 28.01 5.08
N GLU A 121 -2.66 27.40 6.21
CA GLU A 121 -1.77 27.96 7.24
C GLU A 121 -0.30 27.56 7.03
N MET A 122 -0.05 26.53 6.22
CA MET A 122 1.28 26.02 5.96
C MET A 122 2.05 26.89 4.98
N LYS A 123 3.38 26.87 5.12
CA LYS A 123 4.31 27.57 4.23
C LYS A 123 5.47 26.67 3.82
N THR A 124 6.12 27.01 2.71
CA THR A 124 7.35 26.34 2.30
C THR A 124 8.39 26.40 3.42
N GLY A 125 8.95 25.24 3.77
CA GLY A 125 9.89 25.08 4.88
C GLY A 125 9.29 24.48 6.15
N ASP A 126 7.96 24.39 6.27
CA ASP A 126 7.34 23.65 7.36
C ASP A 126 7.67 22.14 7.26
N GLU A 127 7.99 21.53 8.40
CA GLU A 127 8.35 20.12 8.50
C GLU A 127 7.10 19.27 8.81
N VAL A 128 6.64 18.49 7.83
CA VAL A 128 5.44 17.66 7.97
C VAL A 128 5.81 16.26 8.48
N VAL A 129 5.03 15.74 9.42
CA VAL A 129 5.18 14.36 9.90
C VAL A 129 4.76 13.40 8.79
N VAL A 130 5.67 12.52 8.41
CA VAL A 130 5.45 11.48 7.40
C VAL A 130 5.82 10.11 7.94
N LEU A 131 5.19 9.07 7.39
CA LEU A 131 5.56 7.70 7.67
C LEU A 131 6.94 7.40 7.06
N LYS A 132 7.96 7.21 7.90
CA LYS A 132 9.32 6.86 7.44
C LYS A 132 9.42 5.42 6.96
N SER A 133 8.82 4.49 7.72
CA SER A 133 8.86 3.06 7.42
C SER A 133 7.74 2.35 8.17
N LEU A 134 7.05 1.43 7.49
CA LEU A 134 6.20 0.46 8.13
C LEU A 134 7.05 -0.78 8.45
N ASN A 135 7.51 -0.87 9.69
CA ASN A 135 8.23 -2.03 10.21
C ASN A 135 7.23 -2.94 10.92
N GLY A 136 7.27 -4.22 10.59
CA GLY A 136 6.28 -5.19 11.06
C GLY A 136 5.37 -5.65 9.92
N GLY A 137 4.55 -6.65 10.23
CA GLY A 137 3.84 -7.47 9.26
C GLY A 137 4.16 -8.94 9.44
N GLU A 138 3.26 -9.80 9.00
CA GLU A 138 3.48 -11.24 8.95
C GLU A 138 3.69 -11.66 7.49
N SER A 139 4.35 -12.79 7.28
CA SER A 139 4.45 -13.38 5.95
C SER A 139 3.04 -13.60 5.39
N PHE A 140 2.83 -13.15 4.16
CA PHE A 140 1.53 -13.15 3.52
C PHE A 140 1.12 -14.58 3.16
N LYS A 141 -0.09 -14.98 3.54
CA LYS A 141 -0.63 -16.30 3.21
C LYS A 141 -1.06 -16.34 1.75
N LEU A 142 -0.52 -17.31 1.01
CA LEU A 142 -0.73 -17.47 -0.43
C LEU A 142 -1.82 -18.52 -0.67
N GLU A 143 -3.04 -18.05 -0.94
CA GLU A 143 -4.16 -18.93 -1.22
C GLU A 143 -4.28 -19.19 -2.73
N PHE A 144 -3.84 -20.37 -3.17
CA PHE A 144 -3.90 -20.76 -4.58
C PHE A 144 -4.37 -22.20 -4.76
N ASN A 145 -5.44 -22.37 -5.54
CA ASN A 145 -5.95 -23.67 -5.94
C ASN A 145 -5.46 -24.01 -7.36
N GLY A 146 -4.39 -24.80 -7.44
CA GLY A 146 -3.84 -25.29 -8.71
C GLY A 146 -4.72 -26.31 -9.40
N VAL A 147 -4.46 -26.52 -10.70
CA VAL A 147 -5.05 -27.65 -11.45
C VAL A 147 -4.39 -28.96 -11.04
N LYS A 148 -5.19 -30.02 -11.05
CA LYS A 148 -4.79 -31.37 -10.71
C LYS A 148 -4.81 -32.26 -11.95
N LYS A 149 -3.97 -33.30 -11.94
CA LYS A 149 -3.99 -34.32 -12.99
C LYS A 149 -5.34 -35.03 -12.97
N GLY A 150 -6.03 -35.06 -14.11
CA GLY A 150 -7.40 -35.58 -14.22
C GLY A 150 -8.49 -34.50 -14.33
N ASP A 151 -8.16 -33.23 -14.10
CA ASP A 151 -9.06 -32.12 -14.43
C ASP A 151 -9.34 -32.07 -15.94
N TYR A 152 -10.46 -31.47 -16.32
CA TYR A 152 -10.89 -31.37 -17.72
C TYR A 152 -9.79 -30.76 -18.60
N LYS A 153 -9.33 -31.53 -19.60
CA LYS A 153 -8.23 -31.22 -20.53
C LYS A 153 -6.82 -31.15 -19.91
N VAL A 154 -6.59 -31.70 -18.72
CA VAL A 154 -5.26 -31.78 -18.07
C VAL A 154 -4.69 -33.20 -18.15
N ASN A 155 -4.02 -33.50 -19.27
CA ASN A 155 -3.46 -34.83 -19.55
C ASN A 155 -2.05 -35.04 -18.96
N ARG A 156 -1.27 -33.97 -18.84
CA ARG A 156 0.08 -33.95 -18.28
C ARG A 156 0.24 -32.70 -17.43
N LEU A 157 0.90 -32.84 -16.30
CA LEU A 157 1.17 -31.75 -15.37
C LEU A 157 2.60 -31.90 -14.87
N ASN A 158 3.35 -30.80 -14.87
CA ASN A 158 4.67 -30.78 -14.26
C ASN A 158 4.48 -30.54 -12.76
N GLU A 159 5.01 -31.47 -11.96
CA GLU A 159 4.98 -31.38 -10.51
C GLU A 159 5.91 -30.25 -10.06
N ILE A 160 5.36 -29.39 -9.21
CA ILE A 160 6.05 -28.23 -8.65
C ILE A 160 5.54 -28.03 -7.23
N ASN A 161 6.42 -27.62 -6.33
CA ASN A 161 6.05 -27.20 -4.99
C ASN A 161 5.53 -25.77 -5.06
N LEU A 162 4.44 -25.44 -4.37
CA LEU A 162 3.96 -24.07 -4.25
C LEU A 162 3.97 -23.67 -2.77
N PRO A 163 4.60 -22.55 -2.42
CA PRO A 163 4.66 -22.10 -1.03
C PRO A 163 3.29 -21.61 -0.55
N GLU A 164 2.98 -21.87 0.72
CA GLU A 164 1.75 -21.39 1.36
C GLU A 164 1.88 -19.98 1.95
N HIS A 165 3.11 -19.49 2.12
CA HIS A 165 3.41 -18.18 2.69
C HIS A 165 4.51 -17.48 1.89
N SER A 166 4.52 -16.15 1.94
CA SER A 166 5.66 -15.38 1.44
C SER A 166 6.92 -15.66 2.26
N SER A 167 8.07 -15.50 1.63
CA SER A 167 9.38 -15.69 2.25
C SER A 167 10.39 -14.76 1.58
N PRO A 168 11.53 -14.47 2.22
CA PRO A 168 12.58 -13.66 1.59
C PRO A 168 12.97 -14.19 0.20
N ASP A 169 13.16 -15.50 0.07
CA ASP A 169 13.58 -16.14 -1.18
C ASP A 169 12.49 -16.06 -2.26
N LEU A 170 11.23 -16.30 -1.89
CA LEU A 170 10.10 -16.12 -2.81
C LEU A 170 9.98 -14.67 -3.25
N MET A 171 10.13 -13.72 -2.33
CA MET A 171 10.06 -12.30 -2.67
C MET A 171 11.20 -11.89 -3.59
N LYS A 172 12.42 -12.40 -3.40
CA LYS A 172 13.52 -12.17 -4.34
C LYS A 172 13.21 -12.74 -5.73
N TYR A 173 12.68 -13.96 -5.80
CA TYR A 173 12.24 -14.57 -7.06
C TYR A 173 11.16 -13.73 -7.76
N LEU A 174 10.18 -13.22 -7.01
CA LEU A 174 9.12 -12.35 -7.53
C LEU A 174 9.63 -10.97 -7.94
N GLY A 175 10.67 -10.44 -7.29
CA GLY A 175 11.37 -9.23 -7.72
C GLY A 175 11.96 -9.40 -9.12
N ILE A 176 12.67 -10.52 -9.35
CA ILE A 176 13.23 -10.86 -10.66
C ILE A 176 12.12 -11.05 -11.69
N TYR A 177 10.99 -11.66 -11.28
CA TYR A 177 9.81 -11.76 -12.14
C TYR A 177 9.28 -10.38 -12.55
N VAL A 178 9.20 -9.42 -11.63
CA VAL A 178 8.71 -8.08 -11.93
C VAL A 178 9.67 -7.33 -12.86
N GLY A 179 10.98 -7.47 -12.69
CA GLY A 179 11.99 -6.93 -13.61
C GLY A 179 11.91 -7.60 -15.00
N ASP A 180 12.37 -8.85 -15.08
CA ASP A 180 12.69 -9.52 -16.34
C ASP A 180 11.77 -10.68 -16.70
N GLY A 181 10.78 -10.99 -15.85
CA GLY A 181 9.87 -12.13 -16.03
C GLY A 181 8.67 -11.89 -16.95
N TRP A 182 8.00 -12.96 -17.36
CA TRP A 182 6.66 -12.92 -17.93
C TRP A 182 5.93 -14.26 -17.74
N THR A 183 4.61 -14.23 -17.72
CA THR A 183 3.75 -15.41 -17.74
C THR A 183 3.01 -15.53 -19.07
N ARG A 184 2.78 -16.76 -19.52
CA ARG A 184 1.87 -17.12 -20.62
C ARG A 184 0.96 -18.24 -20.15
N ASN A 185 -0.13 -17.87 -19.46
CA ASN A 185 -1.08 -18.82 -18.88
C ASN A 185 -1.63 -19.84 -19.89
N GLY A 186 -1.90 -19.42 -21.13
CA GLY A 186 -2.39 -20.32 -22.19
C GLY A 186 -1.36 -21.39 -22.62
N LYS A 187 -0.07 -21.18 -22.37
CA LYS A 187 1.00 -22.15 -22.64
C LYS A 187 1.53 -22.82 -21.37
N GLY A 188 1.10 -22.37 -20.19
CA GLY A 188 1.69 -22.79 -18.91
C GLY A 188 3.19 -22.51 -18.87
N GLU A 189 3.61 -21.34 -19.36
CA GLU A 189 5.01 -20.96 -19.46
C GLU A 189 5.26 -19.72 -18.60
N VAL A 190 6.32 -19.78 -17.78
CA VAL A 190 6.93 -18.63 -17.13
C VAL A 190 8.31 -18.48 -17.73
N GLY A 191 8.70 -17.27 -18.13
CA GLY A 191 10.03 -17.03 -18.66
C GLY A 191 10.65 -15.77 -18.08
N PHE A 192 11.97 -15.68 -18.22
CA PHE A 192 12.79 -14.58 -17.70
C PHE A 192 13.85 -14.20 -18.73
N ALA A 193 14.06 -12.91 -18.96
CA ALA A 193 15.03 -12.35 -19.89
C ALA A 193 16.39 -12.16 -19.21
N LEU A 194 17.04 -13.29 -18.88
CA LEU A 194 18.30 -13.31 -18.14
C LEU A 194 19.40 -13.97 -19.00
N PRO A 195 20.33 -13.17 -19.56
CA PRO A 195 21.44 -13.67 -20.34
C PRO A 195 22.28 -14.70 -19.59
N GLN A 196 22.91 -15.58 -20.36
CA GLN A 196 23.89 -16.52 -19.85
C GLN A 196 24.98 -15.76 -19.09
N ASP A 197 25.47 -16.38 -18.01
CA ASP A 197 26.50 -15.85 -17.12
C ASP A 197 26.12 -14.60 -16.30
N SER A 198 24.85 -14.19 -16.31
CA SER A 198 24.37 -13.15 -15.39
C SER A 198 24.16 -13.69 -13.97
N GLU A 199 24.54 -12.90 -12.97
CA GLU A 199 24.33 -13.23 -11.54
C GLU A 199 22.84 -13.42 -11.22
N ALA A 200 21.96 -12.63 -11.87
CA ALA A 200 20.51 -12.75 -11.74
C ALA A 200 19.99 -14.11 -12.25
N ARG A 201 20.57 -14.66 -13.31
CA ARG A 201 20.22 -15.99 -13.83
C ARG A 201 20.60 -17.09 -12.84
N GLU A 202 21.82 -17.05 -12.31
CA GLU A 202 22.27 -18.04 -11.33
C GLU A 202 21.39 -17.98 -10.07
N THR A 203 21.13 -16.76 -9.57
CA THR A 203 20.24 -16.52 -8.44
C THR A 203 18.85 -17.07 -8.70
N LEU A 204 18.24 -16.78 -9.86
CA LEU A 204 16.93 -17.28 -10.24
C LEU A 204 16.89 -18.81 -10.27
N VAL A 205 17.88 -19.47 -10.87
CA VAL A 205 17.93 -20.93 -11.01
C VAL A 205 18.04 -21.61 -9.65
N ASN A 206 18.85 -21.07 -8.75
CA ASN A 206 19.00 -21.58 -7.38
C ASN A 206 17.69 -21.41 -6.59
N LEU A 207 17.14 -20.19 -6.54
CA LEU A 207 15.87 -19.90 -5.88
C LEU A 207 14.73 -20.77 -6.42
N HIS A 208 14.66 -20.95 -7.75
CA HIS A 208 13.63 -21.77 -8.37
C HIS A 208 13.72 -23.22 -7.90
N SER A 209 14.93 -23.77 -7.88
CA SER A 209 15.16 -25.16 -7.47
C SER A 209 14.80 -25.39 -6.00
N GLU A 210 15.08 -24.42 -5.13
CA GLU A 210 14.80 -24.50 -3.69
C GLU A 210 13.30 -24.31 -3.37
N ILE A 211 12.65 -23.31 -3.97
CA ILE A 211 11.27 -22.96 -3.65
C ILE A 211 10.29 -23.90 -4.33
N PHE A 212 10.50 -24.11 -5.63
CA PHE A 212 9.53 -24.74 -6.52
C PHE A 212 9.97 -26.14 -6.94
N GLY A 213 11.28 -26.38 -7.02
CA GLY A 213 11.85 -27.56 -7.67
C GLY A 213 11.54 -27.56 -9.18
N GLY A 214 11.26 -28.74 -9.73
CA GLY A 214 10.88 -28.85 -11.14
C GLY A 214 12.03 -28.64 -12.13
N LYS A 215 11.71 -28.68 -13.42
CA LYS A 215 12.69 -28.56 -14.50
C LYS A 215 12.70 -27.17 -15.10
N ILE A 216 13.90 -26.62 -15.24
CA ILE A 216 14.16 -25.36 -15.92
C ILE A 216 14.78 -25.66 -17.30
N ARG A 217 14.34 -24.94 -18.32
CA ARG A 217 14.97 -24.91 -19.64
C ARG A 217 15.64 -23.55 -19.82
N THR A 218 16.83 -23.51 -20.38
CA THR A 218 17.52 -22.25 -20.63
C THR A 218 18.09 -22.20 -22.05
N ASP A 219 18.25 -20.99 -22.58
CA ASP A 219 19.04 -20.69 -23.78
C ASP A 219 20.04 -19.58 -23.49
N GLU A 220 20.65 -18.95 -24.50
CA GLU A 220 21.64 -17.88 -24.31
C GLU A 220 21.07 -16.63 -23.63
N LEU A 221 19.78 -16.32 -23.81
CA LEU A 221 19.15 -15.06 -23.38
C LEU A 221 18.05 -15.24 -22.35
N TYR A 222 17.48 -16.44 -22.26
CA TYR A 222 16.23 -16.69 -21.55
C TYR A 222 16.29 -17.93 -20.68
N VAL A 223 15.53 -17.84 -19.58
CA VAL A 223 15.18 -18.96 -18.70
C VAL A 223 13.69 -19.23 -18.86
N TYR A 224 13.30 -20.49 -18.99
CA TYR A 224 11.92 -20.93 -19.16
C TYR A 224 11.57 -22.01 -18.15
N VAL A 225 10.40 -21.87 -17.56
CA VAL A 225 9.75 -22.87 -16.70
C VAL A 225 8.38 -23.17 -17.28
N ASN A 226 8.21 -24.42 -17.74
CA ASN A 226 6.93 -24.88 -18.25
C ASN A 226 6.12 -25.47 -17.10
N SER A 227 5.27 -24.67 -16.45
CA SER A 227 4.31 -25.16 -15.45
C SER A 227 3.04 -24.32 -15.48
N VAL A 228 1.90 -24.99 -15.73
CA VAL A 228 0.57 -24.37 -15.69
C VAL A 228 0.27 -23.81 -14.30
N ASN A 229 0.61 -24.57 -13.25
CA ASN A 229 0.37 -24.16 -11.88
C ASN A 229 1.25 -22.99 -11.48
N LEU A 230 2.52 -22.95 -11.89
CA LEU A 230 3.39 -21.80 -11.60
C LEU A 230 2.90 -20.53 -12.30
N ALA A 231 2.56 -20.63 -13.59
CA ALA A 231 2.09 -19.47 -14.35
C ALA A 231 0.82 -18.88 -13.74
N ARG A 232 -0.16 -19.73 -13.40
CA ARG A 232 -1.40 -19.33 -12.72
C ARG A 232 -1.18 -18.84 -11.30
N PHE A 233 -0.23 -19.44 -10.58
CA PHE A 233 0.15 -19.00 -9.23
C PHE A 233 0.67 -17.57 -9.28
N ILE A 234 1.69 -17.28 -10.09
CA ILE A 234 2.24 -15.92 -10.23
C ILE A 234 1.18 -14.92 -10.67
N ASP A 235 0.32 -15.30 -11.62
CA ASP A 235 -0.79 -14.46 -12.08
C ASP A 235 -1.79 -14.14 -10.95
N SER A 236 -2.10 -15.12 -10.10
CA SER A 236 -2.99 -14.95 -8.94
C SER A 236 -2.45 -14.00 -7.87
N LEU A 237 -1.13 -13.77 -7.83
CA LEU A 237 -0.49 -12.84 -6.89
C LEU A 237 -0.73 -11.37 -7.24
N GLY A 238 -1.21 -11.07 -8.45
CA GLY A 238 -1.56 -9.71 -8.88
C GLY A 238 -0.40 -8.85 -9.36
N PHE A 239 0.78 -9.44 -9.64
CA PHE A 239 1.91 -8.70 -10.21
C PHE A 239 1.70 -8.25 -11.65
N GLY A 240 0.65 -8.75 -12.31
CA GLY A 240 0.37 -8.49 -13.72
C GLY A 240 1.29 -9.27 -14.67
N ALA A 241 1.05 -9.09 -15.96
CA ALA A 241 1.77 -9.78 -17.03
C ALA A 241 2.17 -8.83 -18.16
N GLY A 242 3.37 -9.03 -18.69
CA GLY A 242 3.95 -8.19 -19.74
C GLY A 242 4.48 -6.86 -19.22
N ALA A 243 5.50 -6.32 -19.89
CA ALA A 243 6.29 -5.18 -19.37
C ALA A 243 5.47 -3.93 -19.01
N LYS A 244 4.35 -3.67 -19.71
CA LYS A 244 3.54 -2.45 -19.51
C LYS A 244 2.51 -2.55 -18.37
N ASN A 245 2.13 -3.78 -17.98
CA ASN A 245 1.03 -3.99 -17.04
C ASN A 245 1.51 -4.61 -15.71
N LYS A 246 2.81 -4.73 -15.51
CA LYS A 246 3.35 -5.19 -14.24
C LYS A 246 3.20 -4.12 -13.17
N THR A 247 2.74 -4.54 -12.00
CA THR A 247 2.52 -3.68 -10.84
C THR A 247 3.00 -4.38 -9.58
N ILE A 248 3.30 -3.61 -8.53
CA ILE A 248 3.56 -4.17 -7.20
C ILE A 248 2.22 -4.24 -6.47
N PRO A 249 1.72 -5.44 -6.11
CA PRO A 249 0.48 -5.60 -5.35
C PRO A 249 0.53 -4.89 -4.00
N SER A 250 -0.62 -4.41 -3.53
CA SER A 250 -0.75 -3.67 -2.28
C SER A 250 -0.28 -4.46 -1.05
N TRP A 251 -0.48 -5.78 -1.04
CA TRP A 251 -0.06 -6.67 0.06
C TRP A 251 1.46 -6.73 0.23
N VAL A 252 2.27 -6.40 -0.80
CA VAL A 252 3.74 -6.40 -0.69
C VAL A 252 4.22 -5.32 0.28
N PHE A 253 3.47 -4.22 0.42
CA PHE A 253 3.87 -3.09 1.26
C PHE A 253 3.75 -3.39 2.77
N THR A 254 2.92 -4.37 3.14
CA THR A 254 2.70 -4.78 4.54
C THR A 254 3.61 -5.92 4.99
N LEU A 255 4.44 -6.47 4.10
CA LEU A 255 5.36 -7.55 4.41
C LEU A 255 6.44 -7.16 5.44
N PRO A 256 7.03 -8.16 6.13
CA PRO A 256 8.22 -7.98 6.94
C PRO A 256 9.34 -7.27 6.17
N LYS A 257 10.14 -6.46 6.87
CA LYS A 257 11.22 -5.68 6.26
C LYS A 257 12.17 -6.54 5.40
N LYS A 258 12.56 -7.71 5.89
CA LYS A 258 13.47 -8.63 5.18
C LYS A 258 12.88 -9.12 3.85
N GLU A 259 11.58 -9.37 3.80
CA GLU A 259 10.89 -9.79 2.58
C GLU A 259 10.81 -8.66 1.56
N LYS A 260 10.51 -7.43 2.01
CA LYS A 260 10.53 -6.23 1.16
C LYS A 260 11.93 -5.95 0.59
N GLU A 261 12.97 -6.07 1.42
CA GLU A 261 14.36 -5.90 0.99
C GLU A 261 14.74 -6.91 -0.08
N ASN A 262 14.38 -8.19 0.10
CA ASN A 262 14.66 -9.23 -0.88
C ASN A 262 13.88 -9.04 -2.18
N PHE A 263 12.62 -8.58 -2.11
CA PHE A 263 11.87 -8.19 -3.30
C PHE A 263 12.61 -7.11 -4.11
N VAL A 264 13.06 -6.04 -3.44
CA VAL A 264 13.80 -4.96 -4.10
C VAL A 264 15.14 -5.46 -4.66
N GLN A 265 15.86 -6.32 -3.94
CA GLN A 265 17.10 -6.93 -4.43
C GLN A 265 16.89 -7.79 -5.67
N GLY A 266 15.74 -8.44 -5.82
CA GLY A 266 15.41 -9.19 -7.04
C GLY A 266 15.02 -8.28 -8.21
N LEU A 267 14.51 -7.09 -7.93
CA LEU A 267 14.05 -6.13 -8.94
C LEU A 267 15.20 -5.32 -9.56
N MET A 268 16.30 -5.15 -8.83
CA MET A 268 17.49 -4.39 -9.21
C MET A 268 18.46 -5.23 -10.04
#